data_AF-A0A363MWF7-F1
#
_entry.id   AF-A0A363MWF7-F1
#
_cell.length_a   1.000
_cell.length_b   1.000
_cell.length_c   1.000
_cell.angle_alpha   90.00
_cell.angle_beta   90.00
_cell.angle_gamma   90.00
#
_symmetry.space_group_name_H-M   'P 1'
#
loop_
_entity.id
_entity.type
_entity.pdbx_description
1 polymer ?
#
loop_
_entity_poly.entity_id
_entity_poly.type
_entity_poly.pdbx_seq_one_letter_code
_entity_poly.pdbx_strand_id
1 'polypeptide(L)'
;MKKSKLFIFALALASVLMISCSKRNTLVSSWKITAVEPKMPISDSLKAVILTDGTLTFTKDGHVTGFLTREITNGTYALTKGGKSLVIKDEVGTPYPCESTITSDELILDSKEMKLTLKKI
;
A
#
# COMPACT_ATOMS: atom_id res chain seq x y z
N MET A 1 14.82 5.18 44.88
CA MET A 1 15.07 4.28 43.73
C MET A 1 13.94 4.45 42.70
N LYS A 2 14.13 5.25 41.63
CA LYS A 2 13.10 5.43 40.58
C LYS A 2 13.74 5.67 39.22
N LYS A 3 14.35 4.65 38.60
CA LYS A 3 14.80 4.72 37.20
C LYS A 3 14.82 3.32 36.56
N SER A 4 13.65 2.77 36.22
CA SER A 4 13.57 1.56 35.37
C SER A 4 12.26 1.48 34.59
N LYS A 5 11.89 2.54 33.87
CA LYS A 5 10.78 2.50 32.92
C LYS A 5 11.14 2.94 31.50
N LEU A 6 12.35 3.45 31.26
CA LEU A 6 12.78 3.89 29.92
C LEU A 6 13.11 2.73 28.96
N PHE A 7 13.51 1.57 29.48
CA PHE A 7 13.95 0.45 28.63
C PHE A 7 12.80 -0.28 27.91
N ILE A 8 11.59 -0.30 28.49
CA ILE A 8 10.45 -1.02 27.89
C ILE A 8 9.90 -0.25 26.67
N PHE A 9 9.94 1.08 26.70
CA PHE A 9 9.49 1.91 25.57
C PHE A 9 10.44 1.83 24.36
N ALA A 10 11.75 1.68 24.58
CA ALA A 10 12.73 1.54 23.50
C ALA A 10 12.56 0.21 22.74
N LEU A 11 12.25 -0.88 23.44
CA LEU A 11 12.11 -2.20 22.82
C LEU A 11 10.82 -2.33 22.00
N ALA A 12 9.73 -1.66 22.42
CA ALA A 12 8.46 -1.65 21.68
C ALA A 12 8.53 -0.84 20.36
N LEU A 13 9.34 0.22 20.30
CA LEU A 13 9.49 1.01 19.08
C LEU A 13 10.36 0.28 18.03
N ALA A 14 11.37 -0.47 18.48
CA ALA A 14 12.25 -1.24 17.61
C ALA A 14 11.52 -2.41 16.89
N SER A 15 10.58 -3.08 17.56
CA SER A 15 9.82 -4.18 16.95
C SER A 15 8.86 -3.71 15.85
N VAL A 16 8.27 -2.50 15.97
CA VAL A 16 7.40 -1.91 14.94
C VAL A 16 8.20 -1.56 13.67
N LEU A 17 9.44 -1.10 13.82
CA LEU A 17 10.33 -0.74 12.70
C LEU A 17 10.78 -1.98 11.91
N MET A 18 11.12 -3.07 12.62
CA MET A 18 11.54 -4.35 12.00
C MET A 18 10.44 -4.94 11.11
N ILE A 19 9.19 -4.93 11.60
CA ILE A 19 8.05 -5.49 10.84
C ILE A 19 7.77 -4.64 9.60
N SER A 20 7.85 -3.31 9.71
CA SER A 20 7.65 -2.41 8.56
C SER A 20 8.68 -2.66 7.45
N CYS A 21 9.97 -2.85 7.80
CA CYS A 21 11.01 -3.20 6.83
C CYS A 21 10.75 -4.55 6.14
N SER A 22 10.33 -5.57 6.90
CA SER A 22 10.02 -6.88 6.31
C SER A 22 8.85 -6.81 5.32
N LYS A 23 7.77 -6.10 5.66
CA LYS A 23 6.60 -5.88 4.80
C LYS A 23 6.94 -5.03 3.58
N ARG A 24 7.80 -4.01 3.74
CA ARG A 24 8.29 -3.21 2.62
C ARG A 24 9.03 -4.08 1.62
N ASN A 25 9.91 -4.98 2.06
CA ASN A 25 10.59 -5.91 1.17
C ASN A 25 9.62 -6.82 0.42
N THR A 26 8.52 -7.24 1.06
CA THR A 26 7.49 -8.04 0.40
C THR A 26 6.69 -7.25 -0.63
N LEU A 27 6.38 -5.97 -0.33
CA LEU A 27 5.64 -5.05 -1.20
C LEU A 27 6.41 -4.68 -2.47
N VAL A 28 7.72 -4.52 -2.39
CA VAL A 28 8.57 -4.15 -3.53
C VAL A 28 8.49 -5.23 -4.61
N SER A 29 7.66 -4.97 -5.61
CA SER A 29 7.34 -5.82 -6.76
C SER A 29 6.39 -5.08 -7.68
N SER A 30 6.08 -5.67 -8.83
CA SER A 30 4.91 -5.33 -9.63
C SER A 30 3.69 -6.16 -9.21
N TRP A 31 2.52 -5.53 -9.26
CA TRP A 31 1.24 -6.09 -8.84
C TRP A 31 0.18 -5.77 -9.89
N LYS A 32 -0.66 -6.75 -10.23
CA LYS A 32 -1.79 -6.61 -11.15
C LYS A 32 -3.09 -6.59 -10.36
N ILE A 33 -3.98 -5.63 -10.61
CA ILE A 33 -5.33 -5.63 -10.02
C ILE A 33 -6.14 -6.77 -10.64
N THR A 34 -6.67 -7.65 -9.80
CA THR A 34 -7.48 -8.81 -10.22
C THR A 34 -8.92 -8.76 -9.72
N ALA A 35 -9.20 -7.95 -8.69
CA ALA A 35 -10.56 -7.73 -8.22
C ALA A 35 -10.77 -6.28 -7.77
N VAL A 36 -11.99 -5.79 -8.00
CA VAL A 36 -12.46 -4.47 -7.58
C VAL A 36 -13.81 -4.65 -6.89
N GLU A 37 -13.86 -4.31 -5.60
CA GLU A 37 -15.04 -4.33 -4.74
C GLU A 37 -15.40 -2.87 -4.38
N PRO A 38 -16.34 -2.23 -5.11
CA PRO A 38 -16.69 -0.83 -4.87
C PRO A 38 -17.42 -0.66 -3.53
N LYS A 39 -17.06 0.37 -2.77
CA LYS A 39 -17.76 0.82 -1.55
C LYS A 39 -18.57 2.09 -1.79
N MET A 40 -18.25 2.81 -2.86
CA MET A 40 -19.03 3.91 -3.40
C MET A 40 -19.38 3.61 -4.86
N PRO A 41 -20.41 4.27 -5.43
CA PRO A 41 -20.74 4.10 -6.84
C PRO A 41 -19.55 4.45 -7.74
N ILE A 42 -19.13 3.50 -8.56
CA ILE A 42 -18.16 3.71 -9.65
C ILE A 42 -18.82 3.26 -10.96
N SER A 43 -18.43 3.87 -12.08
CA SER A 43 -18.94 3.43 -13.38
C SER A 43 -18.36 2.08 -13.76
N ASP A 44 -19.14 1.29 -14.51
CA ASP A 44 -18.66 0.02 -15.06
C ASP A 44 -17.48 0.22 -16.01
N SER A 45 -17.45 1.35 -16.74
CA SER A 45 -16.34 1.73 -17.60
C SER A 45 -15.04 1.90 -16.81
N LEU A 46 -15.07 2.62 -15.68
CA LEU A 46 -13.90 2.78 -14.83
C LEU A 46 -13.48 1.43 -14.26
N LYS A 47 -14.42 0.63 -13.73
CA LYS A 47 -14.11 -0.70 -13.21
C LYS A 47 -13.42 -1.59 -14.25
N ALA A 48 -13.89 -1.57 -15.50
CA ALA A 48 -13.29 -2.33 -16.60
C ALA A 48 -11.86 -1.88 -16.90
N VAL A 49 -11.61 -0.57 -16.94
CA VAL A 49 -10.25 -0.01 -17.12
C VAL A 49 -9.34 -0.42 -15.96
N ILE A 50 -9.80 -0.30 -14.72
CA ILE A 50 -9.02 -0.70 -13.54
C ILE A 50 -8.65 -2.19 -13.60
N LEU A 51 -9.55 -3.08 -14.00
CA LEU A 51 -9.24 -4.51 -14.12
C LEU A 51 -8.29 -4.79 -15.30
N THR A 52 -8.43 -4.07 -16.40
CA THR A 52 -7.65 -4.29 -17.63
C THR A 52 -6.24 -3.72 -17.53
N ASP A 53 -6.09 -2.51 -17.02
CA ASP A 53 -4.83 -1.75 -17.03
C ASP A 53 -4.22 -1.62 -15.63
N GLY A 54 -5.03 -1.82 -14.59
CA GLY A 54 -4.63 -1.62 -13.20
C GLY A 54 -3.41 -2.43 -12.82
N THR A 55 -2.32 -1.72 -12.56
CA THR A 55 -1.01 -2.26 -12.19
C THR A 55 -0.35 -1.30 -11.22
N LEU A 56 0.43 -1.81 -10.26
CA LEU A 56 1.24 -1.00 -9.37
C LEU A 56 2.62 -1.62 -9.21
N THR A 57 3.66 -0.86 -9.47
CA THR A 57 5.04 -1.27 -9.26
C THR A 57 5.64 -0.45 -8.14
N PHE A 58 6.02 -1.10 -7.05
CA PHE A 58 6.65 -0.47 -5.88
C PHE A 58 8.15 -0.73 -5.88
N THR A 59 8.94 0.32 -5.68
CA THR A 59 10.40 0.25 -5.71
C THR A 59 11.01 0.51 -4.34
N LYS A 60 12.23 -0.01 -4.09
CA LYS A 60 12.89 0.06 -2.77
C LYS A 60 13.15 1.48 -2.27
N ASP A 61 13.31 2.42 -3.19
CA ASP A 61 13.53 3.84 -2.93
C ASP A 61 12.25 4.59 -2.55
N GLY A 62 11.08 3.95 -2.59
CA GLY A 62 9.82 4.56 -2.14
C GLY A 62 8.95 5.13 -3.26
N HIS A 63 9.28 4.84 -4.52
CA HIS A 63 8.46 5.23 -5.67
C HIS A 63 7.42 4.16 -6.02
N VAL A 64 6.37 4.63 -6.68
CA VAL A 64 5.31 3.78 -7.24
C VAL A 64 4.92 4.28 -8.62
N THR A 65 4.72 3.35 -9.55
CA THR A 65 4.23 3.62 -10.90
C THR A 65 3.14 2.64 -11.31
N GLY A 66 2.35 2.99 -12.32
CA GLY A 66 1.33 2.11 -12.91
C GLY A 66 -0.01 2.81 -13.07
N PHE A 67 -1.11 2.08 -12.88
CA PHE A 67 -2.47 2.59 -13.01
C PHE A 67 -3.34 2.12 -11.84
N LEU A 68 -4.04 3.05 -11.19
CA LEU A 68 -5.02 2.75 -10.14
C LEU A 68 -6.43 3.23 -10.54
N THR A 69 -6.60 4.54 -10.64
CA THR A 69 -7.78 5.23 -11.22
C THR A 69 -7.37 6.19 -12.33
N ARG A 70 -6.09 6.57 -12.29
CA ARG A 70 -5.33 7.34 -13.25
C ARG A 70 -3.95 6.71 -13.34
N GLU A 71 -3.22 7.08 -14.39
CA GLU A 71 -1.81 6.74 -14.51
C GLU A 71 -1.01 7.43 -13.40
N ILE A 72 -0.03 6.71 -12.87
CA ILE A 72 0.94 7.19 -11.88
C ILE A 72 2.31 6.97 -12.53
N THR A 73 2.95 8.04 -12.97
CA THR A 73 4.24 7.94 -13.66
C THR A 73 5.43 8.12 -12.71
N ASN A 74 5.23 8.87 -11.63
CA ASN A 74 6.28 9.13 -10.64
C ASN A 74 5.68 9.38 -9.24
N GLY A 75 4.88 8.42 -8.78
CA GLY A 75 4.28 8.50 -7.46
C GLY A 75 5.25 8.12 -6.35
N THR A 76 4.86 8.40 -5.12
CA THR A 76 5.56 7.95 -3.91
C THR A 76 4.64 7.14 -3.02
N TYR A 77 5.19 6.29 -2.16
CA TYR A 77 4.40 5.55 -1.20
C TYR A 77 5.02 5.54 0.20
N ALA A 78 4.15 5.45 1.21
CA ALA A 78 4.55 5.31 2.61
C ALA A 78 3.82 4.14 3.25
N LEU A 79 4.59 3.20 3.82
CA LEU A 79 4.08 2.14 4.68
C LEU A 79 4.22 2.55 6.15
N THR A 80 3.11 2.51 6.88
CA THR A 80 3.07 2.79 8.31
C THR A 80 2.36 1.67 9.06
N LYS A 81 2.34 1.74 10.39
CA LYS A 81 1.68 0.75 11.28
C LYS A 81 2.11 -0.69 11.00
N GLY A 82 3.40 -0.91 10.70
CA GLY A 82 3.94 -2.24 10.39
C GLY A 82 3.43 -2.81 9.07
N GLY A 83 3.13 -1.96 8.08
CA GLY A 83 2.64 -2.35 6.76
C GLY A 83 1.15 -2.64 6.69
N LYS A 84 0.38 -2.20 7.70
CA LYS A 84 -1.09 -2.25 7.70
C LYS A 84 -1.74 -1.01 7.12
N SER A 85 -0.96 0.05 6.88
CA SER A 85 -1.43 1.28 6.26
C SER A 85 -0.44 1.67 5.17
N LEU A 86 -0.95 1.76 3.94
CA LEU A 86 -0.22 2.19 2.76
C LEU A 86 -0.85 3.50 2.28
N VAL A 87 -0.03 4.52 2.09
CA VAL A 87 -0.46 5.78 1.47
C VAL A 87 0.29 5.91 0.16
N ILE A 88 -0.43 5.89 -0.95
CA ILE A 88 0.11 6.17 -2.29
C ILE A 88 -0.12 7.66 -2.57
N LYS A 89 0.84 8.34 -3.18
CA LYS A 89 0.70 9.70 -3.66
C LYS A 89 1.06 9.73 -5.14
N ASP A 90 0.18 10.27 -5.96
CA ASP A 90 0.50 10.56 -7.36
C ASP A 90 1.48 11.74 -7.47
N GLU A 91 1.93 12.04 -8.68
CA GLU A 91 2.85 13.14 -8.98
C GLU A 91 2.31 14.53 -8.59
N VAL A 92 0.99 14.72 -8.50
CA VAL A 92 0.38 15.97 -8.02
C VAL A 92 0.25 16.02 -6.49
N GLY A 93 0.62 14.93 -5.80
CA GLY A 93 0.68 14.85 -4.35
C GLY A 93 -0.64 14.45 -3.67
N THR A 94 -1.65 14.02 -4.43
CA THR A 94 -2.94 13.60 -3.88
C THR A 94 -2.77 12.29 -3.11
N PRO A 95 -3.01 12.27 -1.79
CA PRO A 95 -2.85 11.06 -1.01
C PRO A 95 -4.03 10.10 -1.22
N TYR A 96 -3.69 8.85 -1.48
CA TYR A 96 -4.60 7.71 -1.54
C TYR A 96 -4.31 6.76 -0.37
N PRO A 97 -4.96 6.99 0.80
CA PRO A 97 -4.76 6.16 1.97
C PRO A 97 -5.53 4.84 1.85
N CYS A 98 -4.85 3.74 2.13
CA CYS A 98 -5.43 2.40 2.18
C CYS A 98 -5.03 1.70 3.48
N GLU A 99 -5.95 0.95 4.05
CA GLU A 99 -5.58 -0.20 4.86
C GLU A 99 -5.00 -1.27 3.94
N SER A 100 -3.92 -1.91 4.36
CA SER A 100 -3.17 -2.83 3.51
C SER A 100 -2.96 -4.18 4.17
N THR A 101 -3.13 -5.23 3.37
CA THR A 101 -2.68 -6.58 3.70
C THR A 101 -1.67 -7.00 2.63
N ILE A 102 -0.47 -7.35 3.07
CA ILE A 102 0.67 -7.64 2.19
C ILE A 102 1.17 -9.05 2.51
N THR A 103 1.02 -9.97 1.57
CA THR A 103 1.59 -11.33 1.59
C THR A 103 2.64 -11.46 0.49
N SER A 104 3.24 -12.65 0.34
CA SER A 104 4.24 -12.91 -0.71
C SER A 104 3.70 -12.75 -2.14
N ASP A 105 2.42 -13.03 -2.34
CA ASP A 105 1.75 -13.20 -3.63
C ASP A 105 0.53 -12.28 -3.81
N GLU A 106 0.00 -11.71 -2.71
CA GLU A 106 -1.20 -10.89 -2.70
C GLU A 106 -1.00 -9.57 -1.97
N LEU A 107 -1.58 -8.52 -2.55
CA LEU A 107 -1.70 -7.20 -1.96
C LEU A 107 -3.18 -6.82 -1.96
N ILE A 108 -3.74 -6.56 -0.78
CA ILE A 108 -5.10 -6.03 -0.64
C ILE A 108 -4.99 -4.58 -0.23
N LEU A 109 -5.64 -3.69 -0.97
CA LEU A 109 -5.79 -2.28 -0.64
C LEU A 109 -7.25 -1.99 -0.37
N ASP A 110 -7.55 -1.66 0.89
CA ASP A 110 -8.88 -1.26 1.29
C ASP A 110 -8.89 0.25 1.51
N SER A 111 -9.52 0.99 0.60
CA SER A 111 -9.73 2.43 0.69
C SER A 111 -11.19 2.74 1.03
N LYS A 112 -11.48 4.03 1.25
CA LYS A 112 -12.86 4.52 1.44
C LYS A 112 -13.74 4.24 0.20
N GLU A 113 -13.15 4.29 -0.99
CA GLU A 113 -13.87 4.19 -2.27
C GLU A 113 -14.11 2.75 -2.69
N MET A 114 -13.12 1.88 -2.49
CA MET A 114 -13.14 0.52 -2.97
C MET A 114 -12.09 -0.33 -2.26
N LYS A 115 -12.32 -1.64 -2.30
CA LYS A 115 -11.33 -2.64 -1.97
C LYS A 115 -10.78 -3.26 -3.25
N LEU A 116 -9.46 -3.29 -3.35
CA LEU A 116 -8.71 -3.83 -4.48
C LEU A 116 -7.94 -5.06 -4.02
N THR A 117 -7.99 -6.11 -4.82
CA THR A 117 -7.12 -7.27 -4.68
C THR A 117 -6.14 -7.27 -5.84
N LEU A 118 -4.86 -7.36 -5.51
CA LEU A 118 -3.78 -7.40 -6.48
C LEU A 118 -2.95 -8.66 -6.30
N LYS A 119 -2.53 -9.25 -7.41
CA LYS A 119 -1.59 -10.39 -7.45
C LYS A 119 -0.23 -9.96 -7.95
N LYS A 120 0.83 -10.49 -7.36
CA LYS A 120 2.20 -10.23 -7.78
C LYS A 120 2.41 -10.74 -9.22
N ILE A 121 3.14 -9.96 -10.02
CA ILE A 121 3.60 -10.30 -11.38
C ILE A 121 5.12 -10.21 -11.50
#